data_AF-A0AAW7B2Y4-F1
#
_entry.id   AF-A0AAW7B2Y4-F1
#
_cell.length_a   1.000
_cell.length_b   1.000
_cell.length_c   1.000
_cell.angle_alpha   90.00
_cell.angle_beta   90.00
_cell.angle_gamma   90.00
#
_symmetry.space_group_name_H-M   'P 1'
#
loop_
_entity.id
_entity.type
_entity.pdbx_description
1 polymer ?
#
loop_
_entity_poly.entity_id
_entity_poly.type
_entity_poly.pdbx_seq_one_letter_code
_entity_poly.pdbx_strand_id
1 'polypeptide(L)' 'MLTIRLPAEIETRLTILAKATRRPKSFYVREALERSLDDIEDVYLAEAALERFRASGEKAIPLEAVMKEYGLED' A
#
# COMPACT_ATOMS: atom_id res chain seq x y z
N MET A 1 6.87 21.19 -1.15
CA MET A 1 7.50 20.41 -2.23
C MET A 1 8.25 19.26 -1.57
N LEU A 2 7.93 18.01 -1.93
CA LEU A 2 8.62 16.83 -1.42
C LEU A 2 9.81 16.51 -2.33
N THR A 3 11.00 16.33 -1.75
CA THR A 3 12.21 15.93 -2.48
C THR A 3 12.53 14.48 -2.10
N ILE A 4 12.56 13.60 -3.09
CA ILE A 4 12.85 12.17 -2.89
C ILE A 4 14.14 11.80 -3.62
N ARG A 5 14.94 10.92 -3.02
CA ARG A 5 16.09 10.31 -3.71
C ARG A 5 15.62 9.05 -4.41
N LEU A 6 15.85 8.98 -5.72
CA LEU A 6 15.54 7.81 -6.52
C LEU A 6 16.83 7.08 -6.93
N PRO A 7 16.81 5.75 -7.03
CA PRO A 7 17.90 5.01 -7.67
C PRO A 7 18.10 5.49 -9.11
N ALA A 8 19.35 5.52 -9.57
CA ALA A 8 19.73 6.04 -10.90
C ALA A 8 18.99 5.34 -12.05
N GLU A 9 18.72 4.04 -11.91
CA GLU A 9 17.96 3.26 -12.89
C GLU A 9 16.52 3.77 -13.03
N ILE A 10 15.83 4.02 -11.92
CA ILE A 10 14.44 4.53 -11.92
C ILE A 10 14.40 5.93 -12.50
N GLU A 11 15.36 6.79 -12.16
CA GLU A 11 15.44 8.12 -12.74
C GLU A 11 15.65 8.09 -14.26
N THR A 12 16.47 7.17 -14.75
CA THR A 12 16.71 6.96 -16.19
C THR A 12 15.40 6.55 -16.89
N ARG A 13 14.69 5.56 -16.33
CA ARG A 13 13.40 5.09 -16.86
C ARG A 13 12.36 6.22 -16.89
N LEU A 14 12.25 7.00 -15.82
CA LEU A 14 11.36 8.17 -15.75
C LEU A 14 11.73 9.23 -16.79
N THR A 15 13.01 9.45 -17.02
CA THR A 15 13.50 10.41 -18.03
C THR A 15 13.09 9.99 -19.44
N ILE A 16 13.27 8.71 -19.78
CA ILE A 16 12.88 8.16 -21.09
C ILE A 16 11.36 8.29 -21.29
N LEU A 17 10.58 7.86 -20.30
CA LEU A 17 9.12 7.91 -20.34
C LEU A 17 8.59 9.34 -20.48
N ALA A 18 9.12 10.27 -19.70
CA ALA A 18 8.78 11.69 -19.76
C ALA A 18 9.02 12.29 -21.16
N LYS A 19 10.18 11.98 -21.77
CA LYS A 19 10.52 12.44 -23.13
C LYS A 19 9.59 11.86 -24.18
N ALA A 20 9.31 10.56 -24.12
CA ALA A 20 8.47 9.86 -25.10
C ALA A 20 7.01 10.36 -25.10
N THR A 21 6.52 10.78 -23.94
CA THR A 21 5.11 11.14 -23.73
C THR A 21 4.87 12.66 -23.65
N ARG A 22 5.94 13.46 -23.66
CA ARG A 22 5.91 14.91 -23.47
C ARG A 22 5.24 15.34 -22.15
N ARG A 23 5.44 14.56 -21.08
CA ARG A 23 4.96 14.86 -19.73
C ARG A 23 6.13 15.00 -18.76
N PRO A 24 6.03 15.84 -17.71
CA PRO A 24 7.09 15.96 -16.72
C PRO A 24 7.23 14.68 -15.89
N LYS A 25 8.45 14.38 -15.38
CA LYS A 25 8.68 13.21 -14.51
C LYS A 25 7.74 13.18 -13.30
N SER A 26 7.41 14.34 -12.74
CA SER A 26 6.52 14.49 -11.59
C SER A 26 5.09 14.00 -11.84
N PHE A 27 4.63 13.97 -13.10
CA PHE A 27 3.35 13.36 -13.45
C PHE A 27 3.36 11.86 -13.11
N TYR A 28 4.39 11.14 -13.55
CA TYR A 28 4.51 9.70 -13.34
C TYR A 28 4.78 9.32 -11.90
N VAL A 29 5.57 10.12 -11.18
CA VAL A 29 5.81 9.90 -9.75
C VAL A 29 4.49 10.04 -8.99
N ARG A 30 3.67 11.05 -9.30
CA ARG A 30 2.37 11.24 -8.67
C ARG A 30 1.42 10.09 -8.99
N GLU A 31 1.27 9.73 -10.27
CA GLU A 31 0.42 8.59 -10.67
C GLU A 31 0.83 7.29 -9.99
N ALA A 32 2.14 7.04 -9.87
CA ALA A 32 2.64 5.85 -9.19
C ALA A 32 2.31 5.87 -7.70
N LEU A 33 2.47 7.03 -7.04
CA LEU A 33 2.12 7.21 -5.63
C LEU A 33 0.62 7.05 -5.39
N GLU A 34 -0.22 7.71 -6.18
CA GLU A 34 -1.68 7.63 -6.06
C GLU A 34 -2.17 6.19 -6.23
N ARG A 35 -1.59 5.43 -7.16
CA ARG A 35 -1.94 4.02 -7.37
C ARG A 35 -1.50 3.09 -6.24
N SER A 36 -0.44 3.43 -5.51
CA SER A 36 0.11 2.57 -4.46
C SER A 36 -0.27 3.01 -3.06
N LEU A 37 -0.86 4.20 -2.89
CA LEU A 37 -1.08 4.78 -1.58
C LEU A 37 -2.07 3.93 -0.77
N ASP A 38 -3.17 3.52 -1.38
CA ASP A 38 -4.20 2.69 -0.74
C ASP A 38 -3.59 1.37 -0.23
N ASP A 39 -2.82 0.67 -1.07
CA ASP A 39 -2.16 -0.59 -0.69
C ASP A 39 -1.16 -0.39 0.47
N ILE A 40 -0.41 0.72 0.45
CA ILE A 40 0.55 1.06 1.51
C ILE A 40 -0.21 1.33 2.81
N GLU A 41 -1.25 2.15 2.78
CA GLU A 41 -2.07 2.47 3.94
C GLU A 41 -2.69 1.22 4.54
N ASP A 42 -3.26 0.34 3.72
CA ASP A 42 -3.87 -0.92 4.17
C ASP A 42 -2.88 -1.81 4.91
N VAL A 43 -1.67 -1.98 4.39
CA VAL A 43 -0.61 -2.78 5.05
C VAL A 43 -0.26 -2.20 6.41
N TYR A 44 0.05 -0.90 6.47
CA TYR A 44 0.44 -0.25 7.72
C TYR A 44 -0.69 -0.25 8.76
N LEU A 45 -1.94 -0.05 8.33
CA LEU A 45 -3.11 -0.11 9.22
C LEU A 45 -3.36 -1.53 9.74
N ALA A 46 -3.22 -2.54 8.89
CA ALA A 46 -3.37 -3.95 9.27
C ALA A 46 -2.26 -4.38 10.26
N GLU A 47 -1.01 -4.00 10.01
CA GLU A 47 0.11 -4.27 10.92
C GLU A 47 -0.13 -3.62 12.29
N ALA A 48 -0.51 -2.33 12.32
CA ALA A 48 -0.82 -1.63 13.56
C ALA A 48 -2.02 -2.26 14.31
N ALA A 49 -3.05 -2.73 13.59
CA ALA A 49 -4.17 -3.44 14.19
C ALA A 49 -3.73 -4.77 14.82
N LEU A 50 -2.89 -5.55 14.13
CA LEU A 50 -2.35 -6.81 14.63
C LEU A 50 -1.46 -6.60 15.86
N GLU A 51 -0.62 -5.57 15.88
CA GLU A 51 0.20 -5.23 17.03
C GLU A 51 -0.65 -4.88 18.25
N ARG A 52 -1.67 -4.03 18.08
CA ARG A 52 -2.64 -3.70 19.14
C ARG A 52 -3.36 -4.94 19.67
N PHE A 53 -3.81 -5.82 18.77
CA PHE A 53 -4.45 -7.08 19.15
C PHE A 53 -3.50 -7.96 19.97
N ARG A 54 -2.25 -8.15 19.53
CA ARG A 54 -1.24 -8.91 20.28
C ARG A 54 -0.96 -8.31 21.66
N ALA A 55 -0.92 -6.98 21.75
CA ALA A 55 -0.69 -6.27 23.02
C ALA A 55 -1.90 -6.35 23.98
N SER A 56 -3.12 -6.52 23.47
CA SER A 56 -4.34 -6.61 24.30
C SER A 56 -4.41 -7.87 25.17
N GLY A 57 -3.75 -8.96 24.75
CA GLY A 57 -3.85 -10.27 25.40
C GLY A 57 -5.17 -11.01 25.13
N GLU A 58 -6.04 -10.47 24.28
CA GLU A 58 -7.28 -11.13 23.85
C GLU A 58 -6.99 -12.40 23.02
N LYS A 59 -7.91 -13.36 23.07
CA LYS A 59 -7.80 -14.58 22.27
C LYS A 59 -8.34 -14.35 20.87
N ALA A 60 -7.66 -14.90 19.87
CA ALA A 60 -8.16 -14.89 18.50
C ALA A 60 -9.42 -15.75 18.39
N ILE A 61 -10.34 -15.34 17.51
CA ILE A 61 -11.54 -16.10 17.18
C ILE A 61 -11.22 -16.99 15.97
N PRO A 62 -11.53 -18.30 16.00
CA PRO A 62 -11.38 -19.16 14.83
C PRO A 62 -12.21 -18.66 13.65
N LEU A 63 -11.67 -18.79 12.44
CA LEU A 63 -12.33 -18.32 11.23
C LEU A 63 -13.71 -18.97 11.05
N GLU A 64 -13.83 -20.26 11.37
CA GLU A 64 -15.07 -21.02 11.28
C GLU A 64 -16.17 -20.43 12.18
N ALA A 65 -15.80 -19.98 13.37
CA ALA A 65 -16.75 -19.35 14.30
C ALA A 65 -17.24 -18.00 13.77
N VAL A 66 -16.35 -17.21 13.16
CA VAL A 66 -16.69 -15.93 12.52
C VAL A 66 -17.59 -16.17 11.30
N MET A 67 -17.24 -17.13 10.43
CA MET A 67 -18.05 -17.46 9.25
C MET A 67 -19.47 -17.89 9.65
N LYS A 68 -19.59 -18.70 10.71
CA LYS A 68 -20.88 -19.09 11.29
C LYS A 68 -21.70 -17.91 11.79
N GLU A 69 -21.07 -16.97 12.50
CA GLU A 69 -21.73 -15.80 13.04
C GLU A 69 -22.37 -14.92 11.95
N TYR A 70 -21.71 -14.82 10.80
CA TYR A 70 -22.18 -14.01 9.67
C TYR A 70 -22.89 -14.80 8.57
N GLY A 71 -23.12 -16.11 8.74
CA GLY A 71 -23.78 -16.96 7.75
C GLY A 71 -23.00 -17.11 6.44
N LEU A 72 -21.67 -17.13 6.53
CA LEU A 72 -20.74 -17.25 5.40
C LEU A 72 -20.13 -18.66 5.29
N GLU A 73 -20.78 -19.70 5.82
CA GLU A 73 -20.22 -21.06 5.93
C GLU A 73 -20.15 -21.84 4.59
N ASP A 74 -20.55 -21.23 3.47
CA ASP A 74 -20.66 -21.86 2.13
C ASP A 74 -19.41 -21.68 1.24
#